data_AF-A0A973CV68-F1
#
_entry.id   AF-A0A973CV68-F1
#
_cell.length_a   1.000
_cell.length_b   1.000
_cell.length_c   1.000
_cell.angle_alpha   90.00
_cell.angle_beta   90.00
_cell.angle_gamma   90.00
#
_symmetry.space_group_name_H-M   'P 1'
#
loop_
_entity.id
_entity.type
_entity.pdbx_description
1 polymer ?
#
loop_
_entity_poly.entity_id
_entity_poly.type
_entity_poly.pdbx_seq_one_letter_code
_entity_poly.pdbx_strand_id
1 'polypeptide(L)' 'VTLEAARAIRMEAEIGSIEVGKRADFTVLDDDPLEVPVEELADLGIWGTVFEGQVFPVER' A
#
# COMPACT_ATOMS: atom_id res chain seq x y z
N VAL A 1 -0.57 -0.15 -5.79
CA VAL A 1 -0.90 1.08 -6.55
C VAL A 1 -0.43 2.26 -5.73
N THR A 2 0.51 3.06 -6.24
CA THR A 2 1.10 4.21 -5.53
C THR A 2 0.89 5.48 -6.38
N LEU A 3 1.72 6.51 -6.27
CA LEU A 3 1.48 7.82 -6.86
C LEU A 3 1.47 7.81 -8.39
N GLU A 4 2.38 7.03 -9.00
CA GLU A 4 2.49 6.99 -10.47
C GLU A 4 1.32 6.27 -11.12
N ALA A 5 0.85 5.19 -10.49
CA ALA A 5 -0.36 4.49 -10.92
C ALA A 5 -1.61 5.37 -10.76
N ALA A 6 -1.68 6.19 -9.70
CA ALA A 6 -2.77 7.15 -9.51
C ALA A 6 -2.74 8.29 -10.54
N ARG A 7 -1.55 8.82 -10.88
CA ARG A 7 -1.39 9.84 -11.96
C ARG A 7 -1.77 9.30 -13.33
N ALA A 8 -1.47 8.04 -13.63
CA ALA A 8 -1.81 7.43 -14.91
C ALA A 8 -3.33 7.41 -15.17
N ILE A 9 -4.14 7.41 -14.10
CA ILE A 9 -5.61 7.43 -14.17
C ILE A 9 -6.22 8.77 -13.69
N ARG A 10 -5.41 9.82 -13.51
CA ARG A 10 -5.81 11.15 -13.00
C ARG A 10 -6.48 11.15 -11.62
N MET A 11 -6.16 10.17 -10.77
CA MET A 11 -6.70 10.05 -9.40
C MET A 11 -5.65 10.40 -8.33
N GLU A 12 -4.54 11.04 -8.70
CA GLU A 12 -3.46 11.42 -7.78
C GLU A 12 -3.90 12.37 -6.66
N ALA A 13 -5.03 13.05 -6.82
CA ALA A 13 -5.64 13.90 -5.81
C ALA A 13 -6.44 13.10 -4.75
N GLU A 14 -6.77 11.84 -5.03
CA GLU A 14 -7.67 11.02 -4.22
C GLU A 14 -6.99 9.78 -3.63
N ILE A 15 -6.03 9.18 -4.36
CA ILE A 15 -5.33 7.94 -4.00
C ILE A 15 -3.84 8.01 -4.40
N GLY A 16 -3.03 7.07 -3.88
CA GLY A 16 -1.63 6.87 -4.32
C GLY A 16 -0.55 7.60 -3.50
N SER A 17 -0.92 8.42 -2.51
CA SER A 17 -0.01 8.94 -1.48
C SER A 17 -0.73 9.09 -0.15
N ILE A 18 0.01 9.03 0.97
CA ILE A 18 -0.52 9.23 2.32
C ILE A 18 -0.47 10.73 2.63
N GLU A 19 -1.57 11.44 2.38
CA GLU A 19 -1.73 12.88 2.63
C GLU A 19 -3.11 13.19 3.22
N VAL A 20 -3.21 14.25 4.02
CA VAL A 20 -4.48 14.68 4.63
C VAL A 20 -5.48 15.07 3.52
N GLY A 21 -6.65 14.44 3.52
CA GLY A 21 -7.71 14.64 2.52
C GLY A 21 -7.81 13.57 1.44
N LYS A 22 -6.87 12.61 1.38
CA LYS A 22 -6.92 11.46 0.47
C LYS A 22 -7.50 10.22 1.15
N ARG A 23 -8.00 9.27 0.34
CA ARG A 23 -8.45 7.97 0.84
C ARG A 23 -7.24 7.23 1.43
N ALA A 24 -7.39 6.80 2.69
CA ALA A 24 -6.35 6.10 3.42
C ALA A 24 -6.31 4.62 3.01
N ASP A 25 -5.81 4.38 1.79
CA ASP A 25 -5.68 3.04 1.20
C ASP A 25 -4.19 2.67 1.09
N PHE A 26 -3.70 1.79 1.97
CA PHE A 26 -2.31 1.29 1.94
C PHE A 26 -2.17 -0.09 2.58
N THR A 27 -1.14 -0.82 2.18
CA THR A 27 -0.82 -2.16 2.70
C THR A 27 0.35 -2.08 3.67
N VAL A 28 0.27 -2.79 4.79
CA VAL A 28 1.36 -2.96 5.75
C VAL A 28 2.02 -4.31 5.47
N LEU A 29 3.34 -4.28 5.29
CA LEU A 29 4.17 -5.45 5.02
C LEU A 29 4.89 -5.89 6.29
N ASP A 30 5.18 -7.18 6.41
CA ASP A 30 5.88 -7.76 7.56
C ASP A 30 7.38 -7.36 7.59
N ASP A 31 7.97 -7.08 6.42
CA ASP A 31 9.38 -6.71 6.24
C ASP A 31 9.54 -5.50 5.30
N ASP A 32 10.72 -4.86 5.31
CA ASP A 32 11.03 -3.71 4.44
C ASP A 32 11.26 -4.19 2.99
N PRO A 33 10.40 -3.83 2.02
CA PRO A 33 10.55 -4.23 0.62
C PRO A 33 11.81 -3.65 -0.05
N LEU A 34 12.49 -2.67 0.55
CA LEU A 34 13.74 -2.11 0.03
C LEU A 34 14.98 -2.87 0.50
N GLU A 35 14.85 -3.73 1.53
CA GLU A 35 15.96 -4.50 2.10
C GLU A 35 15.91 -6.00 1.73
N VAL A 36 14.81 -6.47 1.13
CA VAL A 36 14.67 -7.86 0.66
C VAL A 36 15.16 -8.05 -0.79
N PRO A 37 15.66 -9.24 -1.15
CA PRO A 37 15.96 -9.58 -2.54
C PRO A 37 14.74 -9.41 -3.46
N VAL A 38 14.97 -8.98 -4.71
CA VAL A 38 13.90 -8.74 -5.69
C VAL A 38 13.07 -10.00 -5.94
N GLU A 39 13.72 -11.16 -5.87
CA GLU A 39 13.11 -12.47 -6.06
C GLU A 39 12.11 -12.81 -4.95
N GLU A 40 12.27 -12.25 -3.75
CA GLU A 40 11.46 -12.54 -2.57
C GLU A 40 10.33 -11.50 -2.37
N LEU A 41 10.32 -10.41 -3.14
CA LEU A 41 9.30 -9.36 -3.07
C LEU A 41 7.87 -9.88 -3.27
N ALA A 42 7.69 -10.89 -4.12
CA ALA A 42 6.38 -11.47 -4.40
C ALA A 42 5.85 -12.32 -3.22
N ASP A 43 6.76 -12.82 -2.39
CA ASP A 43 6.46 -13.69 -1.25
C ASP A 43 6.42 -12.93 0.08
N LEU A 44 6.60 -11.60 0.04
CA LEU A 44 6.62 -10.75 1.23
C LEU A 44 5.29 -10.86 1.99
N GLY A 45 5.40 -11.15 3.29
CA GLY A 45 4.25 -11.21 4.17
C GLY A 45 3.49 -9.90 4.20
N ILE A 46 2.17 -9.98 4.11
CA ILE A 46 1.28 -8.83 4.32
C ILE A 46 0.70 -8.96 5.73
N TRP A 47 0.99 -7.99 6.59
CA TRP A 47 0.40 -7.92 7.93
C TRP A 47 -1.10 -7.59 7.85
N GLY A 48 -1.46 -6.67 6.97
CA GLY A 48 -2.82 -6.16 6.85
C GLY A 48 -2.94 -5.03 5.83
N THR A 49 -4.17 -4.66 5.53
CA THR A 49 -4.48 -3.50 4.69
C THR A 49 -5.26 -2.47 5.48
N VAL A 50 -5.05 -1.20 5.16
CA VAL A 50 -5.93 -0.11 5.58
C VAL A 50 -6.71 0.30 4.35
N PHE A 51 -8.04 0.32 4.46
CA PHE A 51 -8.95 0.70 3.40
C PHE A 51 -9.98 1.69 3.95
N GLU A 52 -10.08 2.86 3.33
CA GLU A 52 -10.89 3.99 3.79
C GLU A 52 -10.67 4.36 5.27
N GLY A 53 -9.46 4.13 5.78
CA GLY A 53 -9.10 4.38 7.18
C GLY A 53 -9.50 3.27 8.16
N GLN A 54 -10.08 2.17 7.69
CA GLN A 54 -10.33 0.98 8.50
C GLN A 54 -9.21 -0.05 8.33
N VAL A 55 -8.78 -0.67 9.43
CA VAL A 55 -7.72 -1.68 9.44
C VAL A 55 -8.31 -3.08 9.24
N PHE A 56 -7.77 -3.80 8.27
CA PHE A 56 -8.11 -5.18 7.93
C PHE A 56 -6.84 -6.06 8.05
N PRO A 57 -6.58 -6.67 9.22
CA PRO A 57 -5.45 -7.57 9.40
C PRO A 57 -5.65 -8.87 8.61
N VAL A 58 -4.56 -9.45 8.11
CA VAL A 58 -4.60 -10.79 7.51
C VAL A 58 -4.57 -11.81 8.66
N GLU A 59 -5.65 -12.58 8.82
CA GLU A 59 -5.66 -13.72 9.74
C GLU A 59 -4.72 -14.81 9.19
N ARG A 60 -3.78 -15.28 10.03
CA ARG A 60 -2.83 -16.35 9.68
C ARG A 60 -3.44 -17.74 9.78
#